data_AF-A0A7L5YCK0-F1
#
_entry.id   AF-A0A7L5YCK0-F1
#
_cell.length_a   1.000
_cell.length_b   1.000
_cell.length_c   1.000
_cell.angle_alpha   90.00
_cell.angle_beta   90.00
_cell.angle_gamma   90.00
#
_symmetry.space_group_name_H-M   'P 1'
#
loop_
_entity.id
_entity.type
_entity.pdbx_description
1 polymer ?
#
loop_
_entity_poly.entity_id
_entity_poly.type
_entity_poly.pdbx_seq_one_letter_code
_entity_poly.pdbx_strand_id
1 'polypeptide(L)'
;MLLKRIERDIKSISKTNLLKLAVLLGTLHIGQVFALCNGGVTVTSALDIAASCDGGNVKGLTLDTGAAVDINSGVTVSNDAPFGVNGRAVVVLNTATSASLINHGSIYTYNQWGLWTQAGGNVDVVNFGQIDATVRYGISNQGTITSLTNVGTITGGFGSIGNSAGTSSYGHFWCTGR
;
A
#
# COMPACT_ATOMS: atom_id res chain seq x y z
N MET A 1 15.00 -39.80 -23.36
CA MET A 1 16.40 -39.33 -23.22
C MET A 1 16.49 -37.85 -22.83
N LEU A 2 15.58 -36.98 -23.30
CA LEU A 2 15.52 -35.55 -22.91
C LEU A 2 15.25 -35.31 -21.41
N LEU A 3 14.31 -36.04 -20.80
CA LEU A 3 13.88 -35.82 -19.41
C LEU A 3 15.03 -36.03 -18.39
N LYS A 4 15.84 -37.09 -18.60
CA LYS A 4 17.07 -37.37 -17.82
C LYS A 4 18.22 -36.37 -18.07
N ARG A 5 18.08 -35.50 -19.07
CA ARG A 5 19.05 -34.44 -19.36
C ARG A 5 18.66 -33.18 -18.60
N ILE A 6 17.38 -32.81 -18.65
CA ILE A 6 16.80 -31.68 -17.87
C ILE A 6 16.97 -31.87 -16.36
N GLU A 7 16.69 -33.05 -15.81
CA GLU A 7 16.88 -33.31 -14.36
C GLU A 7 18.33 -33.19 -13.90
N ARG A 8 19.27 -33.52 -14.79
CA ARG A 8 20.72 -33.45 -14.52
C ARG A 8 21.21 -32.01 -14.59
N ASP A 9 20.69 -31.24 -15.52
CA ASP A 9 21.01 -29.84 -15.71
C ASP A 9 20.46 -28.99 -14.54
N ILE A 10 19.26 -29.29 -14.02
CA ILE A 10 18.72 -28.65 -12.80
C ILE A 10 19.56 -28.99 -11.56
N LYS A 11 20.00 -30.25 -11.40
CA LYS A 11 20.90 -30.67 -10.30
C LYS A 11 22.31 -30.06 -10.40
N SER A 12 22.76 -29.71 -11.61
CA SER A 12 24.05 -29.07 -11.86
C SER A 12 24.06 -27.59 -11.50
N ILE A 13 22.89 -26.99 -11.22
CA ILE A 13 22.83 -25.62 -10.71
C ILE A 13 23.35 -25.64 -9.27
N SER A 14 24.59 -25.18 -9.11
CA SER A 14 25.22 -25.05 -7.80
C SER A 14 24.32 -24.25 -6.85
N LYS A 15 24.22 -24.70 -5.59
CA LYS A 15 23.50 -23.99 -4.52
C LYS A 15 23.93 -22.52 -4.43
N THR A 16 25.19 -22.21 -4.77
CA THR A 16 25.73 -20.85 -4.81
C THR A 16 25.12 -20.00 -5.93
N ASN A 17 24.81 -20.59 -7.09
CA ASN A 17 24.14 -19.89 -8.20
C ASN A 17 22.66 -19.67 -7.91
N LEU A 18 21.99 -20.62 -7.26
CA LEU A 18 20.63 -20.44 -6.74
C LEU A 18 20.57 -19.34 -5.68
N LEU A 19 21.55 -19.30 -4.76
CA LEU A 19 21.63 -18.28 -3.72
C LEU A 19 21.90 -16.90 -4.32
N LYS A 20 22.82 -16.78 -5.30
CA LYS A 20 23.09 -15.52 -6.01
C LYS A 20 21.87 -15.02 -6.80
N LEU A 21 21.14 -15.92 -7.44
CA LEU A 21 19.91 -15.58 -8.14
C LEU A 21 18.84 -15.10 -7.16
N ALA A 22 18.65 -15.80 -6.04
CA ALA A 22 17.73 -15.37 -4.98
C ALA A 22 18.12 -14.01 -4.37
N VAL A 23 19.41 -13.75 -4.13
CA VAL A 23 19.91 -12.46 -3.65
C VAL A 23 19.70 -11.37 -4.69
N LEU A 24 19.97 -11.63 -5.98
CA LEU A 24 19.77 -10.67 -7.06
C LEU A 24 18.29 -10.34 -7.24
N LEU A 25 17.41 -11.35 -7.28
CA LEU A 25 15.97 -11.12 -7.29
C LEU A 25 15.52 -10.36 -6.04
N GLY A 26 16.02 -10.72 -4.85
CA GLY A 26 15.72 -10.00 -3.62
C GLY A 26 16.11 -8.52 -3.70
N THR A 27 17.32 -8.20 -4.16
CA THR A 27 17.78 -6.81 -4.32
C THR A 27 16.99 -6.03 -5.37
N LEU A 28 16.53 -6.69 -6.45
CA LEU A 28 15.72 -6.06 -7.49
C LEU A 28 14.32 -5.73 -6.97
N HIS A 29 13.68 -6.65 -6.22
CA HIS A 29 12.39 -6.41 -5.60
C HIS A 29 12.47 -5.28 -4.57
N ILE A 30 13.51 -5.26 -3.74
CA ILE A 30 13.73 -4.19 -2.75
C ILE A 30 13.95 -2.83 -3.44
N GLY A 31 14.74 -2.77 -4.52
CA GLY A 31 14.96 -1.54 -5.29
C GLY A 31 13.71 -0.98 -5.96
N GLN A 32 12.81 -1.85 -6.42
CA GLN A 32 11.51 -1.45 -6.97
C GLN A 32 10.59 -0.86 -5.89
N VAL A 33 10.55 -1.46 -4.69
CA VAL A 33 9.70 -1.00 -3.58
C VAL A 33 10.11 0.40 -3.09
N PHE A 34 11.41 0.69 -2.98
CA PHE A 34 11.88 2.04 -2.61
C PHE A 34 11.54 3.11 -3.65
N ALA A 35 11.61 2.77 -4.95
CA ALA A 35 11.26 3.71 -6.02
C ALA A 35 9.75 4.01 -6.09
N LEU A 36 8.89 3.14 -5.56
CA LEU A 36 7.44 3.29 -5.63
C LEU A 36 6.92 4.37 -4.67
N CYS A 37 7.42 4.38 -3.43
CA CYS A 37 7.07 5.44 -2.47
C CYS A 37 7.93 6.68 -2.74
N ASN A 38 9.25 6.55 -2.88
CA ASN A 38 10.15 7.71 -2.97
C ASN A 38 10.21 8.37 -4.38
N GLY A 39 9.69 7.69 -5.42
CA GLY A 39 9.72 8.16 -6.81
C GLY A 39 8.35 8.55 -7.38
N GLY A 40 7.27 8.41 -6.61
CA GLY A 40 5.93 8.80 -7.04
C GLY A 40 5.33 7.98 -8.18
N VAL A 41 5.84 6.76 -8.39
CA VAL A 41 5.34 5.81 -9.39
C VAL A 41 3.91 5.39 -9.01
N THR A 42 3.03 5.37 -10.00
CA THR A 42 1.66 4.91 -9.84
C THR A 42 1.60 3.41 -10.03
N VAL A 43 1.06 2.70 -9.04
CA VAL A 43 0.76 1.27 -9.08
C VAL A 43 -0.51 1.05 -9.89
N THR A 44 -0.46 0.12 -10.84
CA THR A 44 -1.59 -0.26 -11.73
C THR A 44 -1.78 -1.77 -11.83
N SER A 45 -1.08 -2.53 -10.99
CA SER A 45 -1.12 -4.00 -10.96
C SER A 45 -0.84 -4.53 -9.55
N ALA A 46 -0.75 -5.86 -9.41
CA ALA A 46 -0.41 -6.49 -8.15
C ALA A 46 0.98 -6.07 -7.66
N LEU A 47 1.08 -5.70 -6.38
CA LEU A 47 2.31 -5.27 -5.73
C LEU A 47 2.34 -5.79 -4.30
N ASP A 48 3.38 -6.55 -3.97
CA ASP A 48 3.73 -6.92 -2.60
C ASP A 48 4.82 -5.97 -2.07
N ILE A 49 4.54 -5.29 -0.98
CA ILE A 49 5.46 -4.38 -0.30
C ILE A 49 6.09 -5.11 0.88
N ALA A 50 7.27 -5.67 0.64
CA ALA A 50 8.03 -6.45 1.62
C ALA A 50 9.12 -5.65 2.36
N ALA A 51 9.29 -4.37 2.05
CA ALA A 51 10.27 -3.49 2.69
C ALA A 51 9.68 -2.12 2.95
N SER A 52 10.01 -1.51 4.10
CA SER A 52 9.53 -0.18 4.46
C SER A 52 9.97 0.86 3.44
N CYS A 53 9.09 1.81 3.16
CA CYS A 53 9.32 2.87 2.20
C CYS A 53 8.78 4.21 2.73
N ASP A 54 9.41 5.29 2.29
CA ASP A 54 9.01 6.67 2.60
C ASP A 54 8.76 7.41 1.27
N GLY A 55 7.69 8.21 1.22
CA GLY A 55 7.35 9.13 0.14
C GLY A 55 8.30 10.31 0.01
N GLY A 56 9.28 10.44 0.91
CA GLY A 56 10.39 11.39 0.79
C GLY A 56 9.94 12.85 0.84
N ASN A 57 8.77 13.11 1.43
CA ASN A 57 8.08 14.40 1.39
C ASN A 57 7.65 14.88 -0.01
N VAL A 58 7.64 13.98 -1.01
CA VAL A 58 7.26 14.30 -2.39
C VAL A 58 5.89 13.74 -2.70
N LYS A 59 5.75 12.41 -2.70
CA LYS A 59 4.51 11.74 -3.09
C LYS A 59 4.48 10.36 -2.43
N GLY A 60 3.35 10.00 -1.84
CA GLY A 60 3.19 8.68 -1.24
C GLY A 60 2.99 7.59 -2.29
N LEU A 61 2.83 6.36 -1.79
CA LEU A 61 2.42 5.24 -2.61
C LEU A 61 1.10 5.56 -3.32
N THR A 62 1.10 5.55 -4.65
CA THR A 62 -0.04 6.01 -5.45
C THR A 62 -0.66 4.86 -6.21
N LEU A 63 -1.97 4.71 -6.11
CA LEU A 63 -2.75 3.61 -6.67
C LEU A 63 -3.68 4.17 -7.75
N ASP A 64 -3.75 3.47 -8.88
CA ASP A 64 -4.68 3.73 -9.97
C ASP A 64 -5.37 2.42 -10.40
N THR A 65 -6.16 2.47 -11.47
CA THR A 65 -6.93 1.32 -11.97
C THR A 65 -6.05 0.07 -12.10
N GLY A 66 -6.49 -1.01 -11.46
CA GLY A 66 -5.82 -2.31 -11.47
C GLY A 66 -4.79 -2.51 -10.35
N ALA A 67 -4.52 -1.50 -9.53
CA ALA A 67 -3.64 -1.66 -8.36
C ALA A 67 -4.20 -2.70 -7.40
N ALA A 68 -3.37 -3.66 -6.99
CA ALA A 68 -3.69 -4.61 -5.94
C ALA A 68 -2.50 -4.71 -4.99
N VAL A 69 -2.52 -3.92 -3.93
CA VAL A 69 -1.39 -3.74 -3.02
C VAL A 69 -1.57 -4.61 -1.78
N ASP A 70 -0.53 -5.35 -1.43
CA ASP A 70 -0.40 -6.04 -0.14
C ASP A 70 0.83 -5.49 0.60
N ILE A 71 0.65 -5.00 1.84
CA ILE A 71 1.73 -4.49 2.69
C ILE A 71 2.00 -5.53 3.77
N ASN A 72 3.20 -6.10 3.74
CA ASN A 72 3.59 -7.15 4.68
C ASN A 72 3.67 -6.67 6.13
N SER A 73 3.54 -7.61 7.07
CA SER A 73 3.74 -7.32 8.49
C SER A 73 5.17 -6.83 8.76
N GLY A 74 5.32 -5.86 9.67
CA GLY A 74 6.60 -5.23 9.99
C GLY A 74 7.09 -4.20 8.97
N VAL A 75 6.36 -3.99 7.87
CA VAL A 75 6.65 -2.97 6.85
C VAL A 75 5.93 -1.67 7.20
N THR A 76 6.61 -0.54 6.98
CA THR A 76 6.03 0.81 7.10
C THR A 76 6.00 1.50 5.74
N VAL A 77 4.82 1.90 5.29
CA VAL A 77 4.63 2.84 4.17
C VAL A 77 4.33 4.21 4.78
N SER A 78 5.24 5.15 4.57
CA SER A 78 5.16 6.47 5.21
C SER A 78 5.31 7.62 4.23
N ASN A 79 4.85 8.81 4.61
CA ASN A 79 5.17 10.04 3.92
C ASN A 79 4.78 11.26 4.77
N ASP A 80 5.77 11.86 5.43
CA ASP A 80 5.55 12.88 6.46
C ASP A 80 5.58 14.32 5.93
N ALA A 81 5.37 14.54 4.63
CA ALA A 81 5.48 15.88 4.05
C ALA A 81 4.61 16.92 4.81
N PRO A 82 5.19 18.05 5.22
CA PRO A 82 4.53 18.96 6.16
C PRO A 82 3.31 19.68 5.58
N PHE A 83 3.26 19.86 4.25
CA PHE A 83 2.26 20.73 3.63
C PHE A 83 1.54 20.10 2.44
N GLY A 84 0.26 20.45 2.34
CA GLY A 84 -0.58 20.24 1.16
C GLY A 84 -0.82 18.77 0.85
N VAL A 85 -0.83 18.49 -0.45
CA VAL A 85 -1.16 17.19 -1.04
C VAL A 85 -0.06 16.13 -0.85
N ASN A 86 1.09 16.54 -0.34
CA ASN A 86 2.31 15.73 -0.32
C ASN A 86 2.47 14.89 0.94
N GLY A 87 1.77 15.17 2.05
CA GLY A 87 1.96 14.44 3.32
C GLY A 87 1.10 13.19 3.48
N ARG A 88 0.88 12.47 2.38
CA ARG A 88 -0.06 11.34 2.30
C ARG A 88 0.72 10.07 2.11
N ALA A 89 0.54 9.10 2.98
CA ALA A 89 1.29 7.85 2.88
C ALA A 89 0.79 7.02 1.68
N VAL A 90 -0.53 6.88 1.54
CA VAL A 90 -1.17 6.17 0.43
C VAL A 90 -2.22 7.06 -0.24
N VAL A 91 -2.20 7.10 -1.57
CA VAL A 91 -3.10 7.92 -2.41
C VAL A 91 -3.79 7.05 -3.44
N VAL A 92 -5.12 7.08 -3.49
CA VAL A 92 -5.91 6.51 -4.59
C VAL A 92 -6.32 7.64 -5.53
N LEU A 93 -5.93 7.53 -6.80
CA LEU A 93 -6.20 8.56 -7.81
C LEU A 93 -7.67 8.62 -8.19
N ASN A 94 -8.11 9.78 -8.67
CA ASN A 94 -9.46 9.99 -9.19
C ASN A 94 -9.76 9.17 -10.45
N THR A 95 -8.73 8.69 -11.14
CA THR A 95 -8.83 7.79 -12.30
C THR A 95 -8.95 6.31 -11.90
N ALA A 96 -8.77 5.99 -10.62
CA ALA A 96 -8.81 4.62 -10.13
C ALA A 96 -10.25 4.11 -10.13
N THR A 97 -10.65 3.40 -11.18
CA THR A 97 -11.97 2.75 -11.27
C THR A 97 -12.06 1.50 -10.41
N SER A 98 -10.90 0.88 -10.13
CA SER A 98 -10.72 -0.25 -9.22
C SER A 98 -9.31 -0.24 -8.63
N ALA A 99 -9.21 -0.39 -7.33
CA ALA A 99 -7.96 -0.63 -6.61
C ALA A 99 -8.26 -1.47 -5.37
N SER A 100 -7.27 -2.24 -4.89
CA SER A 100 -7.36 -2.90 -3.58
C SER A 100 -6.10 -2.67 -2.76
N LEU A 101 -6.30 -2.57 -1.44
CA LEU A 101 -5.25 -2.38 -0.46
C LEU A 101 -5.48 -3.33 0.72
N ILE A 102 -4.53 -4.24 0.93
CA ILE A 102 -4.45 -5.08 2.11
C ILE A 102 -3.25 -4.60 2.93
N ASN A 103 -3.48 -4.25 4.19
CA ASN A 103 -2.44 -3.76 5.08
C ASN A 103 -2.24 -4.70 6.27
N HIS A 104 -1.10 -5.40 6.32
CA HIS A 104 -0.63 -6.14 7.50
C HIS A 104 0.43 -5.37 8.31
N GLY A 105 0.95 -4.28 7.76
CA GLY A 105 2.02 -3.47 8.34
C GLY A 105 1.53 -2.15 8.96
N SER A 106 2.25 -1.07 8.67
CA SER A 106 1.92 0.27 9.13
C SER A 106 1.85 1.24 7.95
N ILE A 107 0.73 1.95 7.84
CA ILE A 107 0.60 3.13 6.99
C ILE A 107 0.65 4.34 7.91
N TYR A 108 1.63 5.21 7.74
CA TYR A 108 1.90 6.28 8.69
C TYR A 108 2.14 7.62 8.02
N THR A 109 1.52 8.66 8.56
CA THR A 109 1.96 10.04 8.34
C THR A 109 1.80 10.85 9.61
N TYR A 110 2.72 11.76 9.86
CA TYR A 110 2.52 12.78 10.88
C TYR A 110 1.47 13.80 10.46
N ASN A 111 1.53 14.30 9.22
CA ASN A 111 0.87 15.57 8.84
C ASN A 111 -0.51 15.47 8.19
N GLN A 112 -0.72 14.61 7.19
CA GLN A 112 -2.00 14.59 6.45
C GLN A 112 -2.81 13.34 6.72
N TRP A 113 -2.94 12.46 5.74
CA TRP A 113 -3.84 11.31 5.76
C TRP A 113 -3.05 10.04 5.52
N GLY A 114 -3.29 9.00 6.32
CA GLY A 114 -2.65 7.70 6.12
C GLY A 114 -3.06 7.13 4.76
N LEU A 115 -4.36 6.95 4.56
CA LEU A 115 -4.96 6.65 3.26
C LEU A 115 -5.84 7.82 2.81
N TRP A 116 -5.64 8.27 1.58
CA TRP A 116 -6.50 9.28 0.96
C TRP A 116 -7.05 8.82 -0.38
N THR A 117 -8.37 8.80 -0.50
CA THR A 117 -9.07 8.50 -1.74
C THR A 117 -9.56 9.78 -2.39
N GLN A 118 -9.05 10.11 -3.58
CA GLN A 118 -9.49 11.26 -4.36
C GLN A 118 -10.95 11.15 -4.78
N ALA A 119 -11.63 12.29 -4.95
CA ALA A 119 -12.95 12.34 -5.57
C ALA A 119 -12.93 11.69 -6.96
N GLY A 120 -13.77 10.68 -7.17
CA GLY A 120 -13.81 9.83 -8.37
C GLY A 120 -13.02 8.52 -8.27
N GLY A 121 -12.10 8.41 -7.31
CA GLY A 121 -11.33 7.18 -7.07
C GLY A 121 -12.14 6.12 -6.31
N ASN A 122 -11.83 4.85 -6.57
CA ASN A 122 -12.46 3.69 -5.98
C ASN A 122 -11.42 2.71 -5.43
N VAL A 123 -11.60 2.27 -4.18
CA VAL A 123 -10.73 1.29 -3.54
C VAL A 123 -11.49 0.36 -2.60
N ASP A 124 -11.04 -0.89 -2.50
CA ASP A 124 -11.36 -1.83 -1.43
C ASP A 124 -10.20 -1.91 -0.43
N VAL A 125 -10.52 -1.85 0.86
CA VAL A 125 -9.51 -1.77 1.93
C VAL A 125 -9.72 -2.87 2.97
N VAL A 126 -8.66 -3.62 3.23
CA VAL A 126 -8.59 -4.55 4.37
C VAL A 126 -7.40 -4.15 5.25
N ASN A 127 -7.67 -3.77 6.49
CA ASN A 127 -6.64 -3.39 7.44
C ASN A 127 -6.51 -4.42 8.56
N PHE A 128 -5.41 -5.16 8.58
CA PHE A 128 -4.98 -5.99 9.71
C PHE A 128 -3.95 -5.28 10.59
N GLY A 129 -3.24 -4.29 10.03
CA GLY A 129 -2.15 -3.57 10.66
C GLY A 129 -2.57 -2.26 11.35
N GLN A 130 -1.76 -1.22 11.18
CA GLN A 130 -2.03 0.13 11.68
C GLN A 130 -2.17 1.10 10.50
N ILE A 131 -3.15 1.98 10.55
CA ILE A 131 -3.23 3.18 9.71
C ILE A 131 -3.29 4.38 10.64
N ASP A 132 -2.21 5.15 10.72
CA ASP A 132 -2.09 6.28 11.63
C ASP A 132 -1.78 7.58 10.89
N ALA A 133 -2.49 8.63 11.30
CA ALA A 133 -2.29 9.99 10.83
C ALA A 133 -2.31 10.97 12.00
N THR A 134 -1.14 11.31 12.55
CA THR A 134 -1.05 12.02 13.84
C THR A 134 -1.88 13.31 13.88
N VAL A 135 -1.88 14.11 12.81
CA VAL A 135 -2.59 15.40 12.76
C VAL A 135 -4.02 15.28 12.22
N ARG A 136 -4.27 14.61 11.09
CA ARG A 136 -5.62 14.59 10.47
C ARG A 136 -6.35 13.26 10.64
N TYR A 137 -6.75 12.62 9.54
CA TYR A 137 -7.54 11.40 9.57
C TYR A 137 -6.70 10.22 9.13
N GLY A 138 -6.81 9.09 9.83
CA GLY A 138 -6.17 7.83 9.40
C GLY A 138 -6.58 7.51 7.96
N ILE A 139 -7.88 7.61 7.67
CA ILE A 139 -8.44 7.54 6.32
C ILE A 139 -9.22 8.82 6.00
N SER A 140 -8.93 9.45 4.87
CA SER A 140 -9.78 10.50 4.29
C SER A 140 -10.40 10.04 2.98
N ASN A 141 -11.70 9.77 3.01
CA ASN A 141 -12.47 9.41 1.83
C ASN A 141 -13.09 10.65 1.17
N GLN A 142 -12.57 11.05 0.01
CA GLN A 142 -13.21 12.04 -0.88
C GLN A 142 -13.80 11.40 -2.13
N GLY A 143 -13.48 10.13 -2.40
CA GLY A 143 -14.09 9.30 -3.44
C GLY A 143 -14.95 8.19 -2.85
N THR A 144 -14.71 6.96 -3.31
CA THR A 144 -15.43 5.76 -2.88
C THR A 144 -14.47 4.76 -2.25
N ILE A 145 -14.78 4.34 -1.02
CA ILE A 145 -14.24 3.11 -0.45
C ILE A 145 -15.38 2.09 -0.52
N THR A 146 -15.27 1.13 -1.45
CA THR A 146 -16.36 0.19 -1.73
C THR A 146 -16.56 -0.77 -0.57
N SER A 147 -15.46 -1.27 -0.01
CA SER A 147 -15.44 -2.03 1.24
C SER A 147 -14.29 -1.59 2.13
N LEU A 148 -14.54 -1.56 3.44
CA LEU A 148 -13.53 -1.35 4.47
C LEU A 148 -13.72 -2.40 5.55
N THR A 149 -12.80 -3.36 5.60
CA THR A 149 -12.71 -4.35 6.68
C THR A 149 -11.55 -3.98 7.57
N ASN A 150 -11.82 -3.63 8.83
CA ASN A 150 -10.79 -3.28 9.80
C ASN A 150 -10.73 -4.30 10.93
N VAL A 151 -9.60 -5.01 11.02
CA VAL A 151 -9.22 -5.90 12.13
C VAL A 151 -8.13 -5.26 12.99
N GLY A 152 -7.31 -4.40 12.38
CA GLY A 152 -6.26 -3.63 13.04
C GLY A 152 -6.76 -2.32 13.66
N THR A 153 -5.91 -1.28 13.66
CA THR A 153 -6.29 0.05 14.13
C THR A 153 -6.27 1.07 13.00
N ILE A 154 -7.15 2.06 13.13
CA ILE A 154 -7.15 3.25 12.30
C ILE A 154 -7.28 4.43 13.26
N THR A 155 -6.29 5.31 13.25
CA THR A 155 -6.21 6.46 14.15
C THR A 155 -5.87 7.72 13.37
N GLY A 156 -6.38 8.84 13.87
CA GLY A 156 -5.90 10.14 13.44
C GLY A 156 -6.32 11.25 14.38
N GLY A 157 -5.54 12.34 14.42
CA GLY A 157 -5.74 13.45 15.35
C GLY A 157 -7.11 14.13 15.22
N PHE A 158 -7.67 14.23 14.01
CA PHE A 158 -9.02 14.76 13.76
C PHE A 158 -10.10 13.67 13.77
N GLY A 159 -9.70 12.39 13.78
CA GLY A 159 -10.58 11.23 13.80
C GLY A 159 -9.99 10.08 12.99
N SER A 160 -10.48 8.86 13.22
CA SER A 160 -10.01 7.69 12.47
C SER A 160 -10.35 7.79 10.98
N ILE A 161 -11.58 8.17 10.65
CA ILE A 161 -12.08 8.23 9.27
C ILE A 161 -12.82 9.54 9.04
N GLY A 162 -12.37 10.32 8.07
CA GLY A 162 -13.07 11.51 7.57
C GLY A 162 -13.72 11.20 6.22
N ASN A 163 -15.03 11.41 6.09
CA ASN A 163 -15.74 11.28 4.82
C ASN A 163 -16.19 12.65 4.33
N SER A 164 -15.76 13.02 3.12
CA SER A 164 -16.04 14.32 2.50
C SER A 164 -16.49 14.20 1.04
N ALA A 165 -16.76 12.97 0.57
CA ALA A 165 -17.39 12.75 -0.73
C ALA A 165 -18.85 13.23 -0.70
N GLY A 166 -19.24 14.08 -1.65
CA GLY A 166 -20.56 14.73 -1.72
C GLY A 166 -21.77 13.81 -1.94
N THR A 167 -21.59 12.49 -1.94
CA THR A 167 -22.68 11.51 -2.08
C THR A 167 -22.32 10.23 -1.34
N SER A 168 -22.98 10.00 -0.21
CA SER A 168 -22.89 8.82 0.63
C SER A 168 -23.20 7.55 -0.16
N SER A 169 -22.21 6.70 -0.39
CA SER A 169 -22.44 5.28 -0.64
C SER A 169 -22.21 4.56 0.67
N TYR A 170 -23.27 3.95 1.22
CA TYR A 170 -23.26 3.25 2.50
C TYR A 170 -22.40 1.99 2.39
N GLY A 171 -21.12 2.10 2.75
CA GLY A 171 -20.30 0.95 3.12
C GLY A 171 -20.76 0.42 4.47
N HIS A 172 -21.13 -0.85 4.54
CA HIS A 172 -21.57 -1.51 5.76
C HIS A 172 -20.38 -1.59 6.74
N PHE A 173 -20.34 -0.71 7.72
CA PHE A 173 -19.23 -0.56 8.66
C PHE A 173 -19.44 -1.52 9.85
N TRP A 174 -18.73 -2.64 9.86
CA TRP A 174 -18.61 -3.49 11.04
C TRP A 174 -17.43 -3.00 11.88
N CYS A 175 -17.70 -2.17 12.89
CA CYS A 175 -16.80 -2.05 14.03
C CYS A 175 -17.05 -3.23 14.97
N THR A 176 -16.10 -4.16 15.07
CA THR A 176 -16.00 -5.05 16.22
C THR A 176 -14.68 -4.80 16.93
N GLY A 177 -14.70 -4.02 18.00
CA GLY A 177 -13.54 -3.78 18.86
C GLY A 177 -13.92 -2.92 20.04
N ARG A 178 -13.69 -3.45 21.26
CA ARG A 178 -13.98 -2.83 22.56
C ARG A 178 -13.23 -1.53 22.79
#